data_AF-A0A8I6S1D2-F1
#
_entry.id   AF-A0A8I6S1D2-F1
#
_cell.length_a   1.000
_cell.length_b   1.000
_cell.length_c   1.000
_cell.angle_alpha   90.00
_cell.angle_beta   90.00
_cell.angle_gamma   90.00
#
_symmetry.space_group_name_H-M   'P 1'
#
loop_
_entity.id
_entity.type
_entity.pdbx_description
1 polymer ?
#
loop_
_entity_poly.entity_id
_entity_poly.type
_entity_poly.pdbx_seq_one_letter_code
_entity_poly.pdbx_strand_id
1 'polypeptide(L)'
;MAKPKPAVGSDDWRNTNQTWEEKMMHIFRCNYGSDITIKICEDKNETSFKAHRFVLSMSSEVFDAMLKAPVFKNPGDAVLMLMNVNAAAFGLFLEYIYCKTLQFKSIKEAIGVYKIADKFNITELKNTCVNYLDEHFSIENVMECVEFADAYRLEGLKQRCVEIIQHNTGTILNESNSHTWKIEWLMLVLDQPALSIPEPELFRMITVWLNNCNAENECAKSKAQACLLPKFCFMNFKGEEFVAGPVKSGLLTKNQSLAILGHIVADENCHLDYPEGFSKNVRNLLKEVGDRKSRSKSKEKKESIHREKSEERKSVEAT
;
A
#
# COMPACT_ATOMS: atom_id res chain seq x y z
N MET A 1 34.70 -28.56 -39.55
CA MET A 1 34.47 -28.93 -38.13
C MET A 1 33.21 -29.77 -38.06
N ALA A 2 33.30 -31.01 -37.57
CA ALA A 2 32.13 -31.88 -37.42
C ALA A 2 31.24 -31.35 -36.28
N LYS A 3 29.92 -31.26 -36.52
CA LYS A 3 28.98 -30.89 -35.46
C LYS A 3 29.04 -31.94 -34.35
N PRO A 4 29.19 -31.55 -33.07
CA PRO A 4 29.14 -32.51 -31.97
C PRO A 4 27.80 -33.23 -32.01
N LYS A 5 27.82 -34.57 -31.91
CA LYS A 5 26.62 -35.40 -31.87
C LYS A 5 25.78 -34.96 -30.66
N PRO A 6 24.48 -34.65 -30.82
CA PRO A 6 23.63 -34.35 -29.68
C PRO A 6 23.60 -35.56 -28.73
N ALA A 7 23.68 -35.29 -27.43
CA ALA A 7 23.51 -36.31 -26.41
C ALA A 7 22.12 -36.95 -26.60
N VAL A 8 22.08 -38.28 -26.71
CA VAL A 8 20.84 -39.03 -26.87
C VAL A 8 19.99 -38.81 -25.62
N GLY A 9 18.83 -38.15 -25.78
CA GLY A 9 17.83 -38.02 -24.71
C GLY A 9 17.76 -36.69 -23.96
N SER A 10 18.52 -35.64 -24.34
CA SER A 10 18.22 -34.28 -23.87
C SER A 10 17.47 -33.51 -24.95
N ASP A 11 16.18 -33.26 -24.77
CA ASP A 11 15.47 -32.27 -25.60
C ASP A 11 16.21 -30.94 -25.51
N ASP A 12 16.79 -30.48 -26.62
CA ASP A 12 17.47 -29.18 -26.67
C ASP A 12 16.42 -28.08 -26.51
N TRP A 13 16.39 -27.48 -25.32
CA TRP A 13 15.45 -26.43 -24.95
C TRP A 13 15.45 -25.25 -25.92
N ARG A 14 16.52 -25.06 -26.69
CA ARG A 14 16.59 -24.03 -27.74
C ARG A 14 15.64 -24.28 -28.91
N ASN A 15 15.32 -25.53 -29.17
CA ASN A 15 14.46 -25.97 -30.26
C ASN A 15 13.03 -26.30 -29.78
N THR A 16 12.85 -26.69 -28.51
CA THR A 16 11.53 -26.98 -27.94
C THR A 16 10.79 -25.74 -27.46
N ASN A 17 11.49 -24.67 -27.08
CA ASN A 17 10.89 -23.36 -26.80
C ASN A 17 10.77 -22.57 -28.10
N GLN A 18 9.55 -22.23 -28.51
CA GLN A 18 9.27 -21.60 -29.80
C GLN A 18 9.39 -20.08 -29.75
N THR A 19 9.03 -19.46 -28.62
CA THR A 19 9.06 -17.99 -28.46
C THR A 19 10.32 -17.51 -27.75
N TRP A 20 10.62 -16.21 -27.87
CA TRP A 20 11.75 -15.60 -27.16
C TRP A 20 11.49 -15.58 -25.65
N GLU A 21 10.23 -15.35 -25.26
CA GLU A 21 9.74 -15.33 -23.90
C GLU A 21 9.93 -16.70 -23.23
N GLU A 22 9.59 -17.79 -23.91
CA GLU A 22 9.82 -19.16 -23.41
C GLU A 22 11.31 -19.44 -23.21
N LYS A 23 12.16 -18.98 -24.14
CA LYS A 23 13.62 -19.12 -24.03
C LYS A 23 14.17 -18.30 -22.85
N MET A 24 13.70 -17.06 -22.66
CA MET A 24 14.10 -16.22 -21.54
C MET A 24 13.64 -16.79 -20.20
N MET A 25 12.41 -17.30 -20.13
CA MET A 25 11.91 -17.99 -18.94
C MET A 25 12.74 -19.24 -18.63
N HIS A 26 13.14 -20.01 -19.65
CA HIS A 26 14.00 -21.18 -19.46
C HIS A 26 15.38 -20.78 -18.91
N ILE A 27 16.02 -19.77 -19.50
CA ILE A 27 17.32 -19.24 -19.04
C ILE A 27 17.23 -18.77 -17.59
N PHE A 28 16.17 -18.04 -17.24
CA PHE A 28 15.91 -17.58 -15.87
C PHE A 28 15.75 -18.75 -14.89
N ARG A 29 14.94 -19.76 -15.22
CA ARG A 29 14.67 -20.91 -14.34
C ARG A 29 15.89 -21.82 -14.13
N CYS A 30 16.65 -22.07 -15.19
CA CYS A 30 17.79 -22.98 -15.14
C CYS A 30 19.12 -22.28 -14.82
N ASN A 31 19.12 -20.94 -14.68
CA ASN A 31 20.30 -20.12 -14.48
C ASN A 31 21.39 -20.32 -15.56
N TYR A 32 20.99 -20.75 -16.76
CA TYR A 32 21.92 -21.10 -17.83
C TYR A 32 22.67 -19.86 -18.31
N GLY A 33 24.00 -19.85 -18.17
CA GLY A 33 24.83 -18.73 -18.61
C GLY A 33 24.85 -17.53 -17.65
N SER A 34 24.39 -17.70 -16.41
CA SER A 34 24.44 -16.63 -15.40
C SER A 34 25.88 -16.22 -15.10
N ASP A 35 26.14 -14.92 -15.11
CA ASP A 35 27.47 -14.30 -14.98
C ASP A 35 27.57 -13.34 -13.78
N ILE A 36 26.53 -13.31 -12.94
CA ILE A 36 26.49 -12.57 -11.69
C ILE A 36 25.62 -13.29 -10.64
N THR A 37 25.99 -13.15 -9.38
CA THR A 37 25.18 -13.56 -8.23
C THR A 37 24.73 -12.33 -7.45
N ILE A 38 23.43 -12.20 -7.20
CA ILE A 38 22.86 -11.13 -6.39
C ILE A 38 22.49 -11.72 -5.03
N LYS A 39 23.07 -11.19 -3.97
CA LYS A 39 22.79 -11.57 -2.59
C LYS A 39 21.90 -10.52 -1.95
N ILE A 40 20.74 -10.95 -1.50
CA ILE A 40 19.81 -10.14 -0.71
C ILE A 40 20.04 -10.49 0.76
N CYS A 41 20.45 -9.49 1.54
CA CYS A 41 20.67 -9.64 2.98
C CYS A 41 19.52 -8.97 3.74
N GLU A 42 18.68 -9.78 4.39
CA GLU A 42 17.55 -9.35 5.21
C GLU A 42 17.79 -9.87 6.65
N ASP A 43 18.18 -8.96 7.54
CA ASP A 43 18.60 -9.26 8.91
C ASP A 43 19.70 -10.34 8.98
N LYS A 44 19.36 -11.55 9.44
CA LYS A 44 20.26 -12.71 9.56
C LYS A 44 20.12 -13.71 8.40
N ASN A 45 19.21 -13.46 7.47
CA ASN A 45 18.95 -14.34 6.33
C ASN A 45 19.62 -13.78 5.07
N GLU A 46 20.25 -14.68 4.32
CA GLU A 46 20.83 -14.39 3.01
C GLU A 46 20.12 -15.22 1.95
N THR A 47 19.57 -14.56 0.92
CA THR A 47 19.02 -15.24 -0.26
C THR A 47 19.84 -14.87 -1.49
N SER A 48 20.27 -15.86 -2.25
CA SER A 48 21.08 -15.67 -3.45
C SER A 48 20.28 -15.94 -4.73
N PHE A 49 20.41 -15.03 -5.70
CA PHE A 49 19.83 -15.13 -7.03
C PHE A 49 20.93 -15.16 -8.07
N LYS A 50 20.88 -16.10 -9.01
CA LYS A 50 21.74 -16.08 -10.19
C LYS A 50 21.06 -15.25 -11.28
N ALA A 51 21.82 -14.44 -12.00
CA ALA A 51 21.29 -13.55 -13.02
C ALA A 51 22.31 -13.27 -14.13
N HIS A 52 21.89 -12.49 -15.12
CA HIS A 52 22.67 -12.07 -16.27
C HIS A 52 22.86 -10.56 -16.25
N ARG A 53 24.12 -10.10 -16.24
CA ARG A 53 24.47 -8.68 -16.22
C ARG A 53 23.85 -7.93 -17.40
N PHE A 54 23.90 -8.54 -18.58
CA PHE A 54 23.30 -7.95 -19.78
C PHE A 54 21.81 -7.65 -19.58
N VAL A 55 21.06 -8.59 -19.03
CA VAL A 55 19.61 -8.44 -18.80
C VAL A 55 19.34 -7.34 -17.74
N LEU A 56 20.13 -7.31 -16.66
CA LEU A 56 20.03 -6.27 -15.63
C LEU A 56 20.36 -4.88 -16.17
N SER A 57 21.48 -4.73 -16.86
CA SER A 57 21.93 -3.47 -17.48
C SER A 57 20.94 -2.96 -18.53
N MET A 58 20.40 -3.86 -19.36
CA MET A 58 19.40 -3.49 -20.36
C MET A 58 18.09 -2.99 -19.73
N SER A 59 17.76 -3.49 -18.54
CA SER A 59 16.50 -3.18 -17.85
C SER A 59 16.57 -1.95 -16.95
N SER A 60 17.76 -1.50 -16.58
CA SER A 60 17.96 -0.41 -15.63
C SER A 60 19.30 0.28 -15.86
N GLU A 61 19.25 1.59 -16.05
CA GLU A 61 20.45 2.44 -16.08
C GLU A 61 21.25 2.39 -14.78
N VAL A 62 20.58 2.16 -13.64
CA VAL A 62 21.23 2.04 -12.33
C VAL A 62 22.06 0.76 -12.28
N PHE A 63 21.49 -0.37 -12.74
CA PHE A 63 22.27 -1.60 -12.88
C PHE A 63 23.41 -1.42 -13.89
N ASP A 64 23.16 -0.77 -15.04
CA ASP A 64 24.19 -0.56 -16.05
C ASP A 64 25.39 0.26 -15.51
N ALA A 65 25.11 1.36 -14.79
CA ALA A 65 26.14 2.15 -14.15
C ALA A 65 26.89 1.36 -13.07
N MET A 66 26.15 0.66 -12.20
CA MET A 66 26.73 -0.09 -11.09
C MET A 66 27.63 -1.25 -11.58
N LEU A 67 27.20 -1.98 -12.61
CA LEU A 67 27.89 -3.16 -13.13
C LEU A 67 29.13 -2.84 -13.98
N LYS A 68 29.33 -1.56 -14.37
CA LYS A 68 30.56 -1.09 -15.01
C LYS A 68 31.72 -0.89 -14.02
N ALA A 69 31.46 -0.92 -12.71
CA ALA A 69 32.49 -0.73 -11.70
C ALA A 69 33.58 -1.81 -11.79
N PRO A 70 34.86 -1.49 -11.48
CA PRO A 70 35.98 -2.41 -11.64
C PRO A 70 35.82 -3.74 -10.89
N VAL A 71 35.16 -3.72 -9.72
CA VAL A 71 34.87 -4.92 -8.90
C VAL A 71 34.07 -5.98 -9.67
N PHE A 72 33.31 -5.57 -10.67
CA PHE A 72 32.47 -6.43 -11.47
C PHE A 72 33.13 -6.84 -12.80
N LYS A 73 34.36 -6.42 -13.12
CA LYS A 73 35.00 -6.75 -14.42
C LYS A 73 35.53 -8.18 -14.52
N ASN A 74 35.75 -8.85 -13.39
CA ASN A 74 36.27 -10.22 -13.37
C ASN A 74 35.10 -11.23 -13.48
N PRO A 75 35.14 -12.19 -14.43
CA PRO A 75 34.05 -13.14 -14.66
C PRO A 75 33.85 -14.18 -13.53
N GLY A 76 34.85 -14.34 -12.65
CA GLY A 76 34.93 -15.48 -11.75
C GLY A 76 33.88 -15.53 -10.64
N ASP A 77 33.59 -14.41 -9.98
CA ASP A 77 32.70 -14.37 -8.80
C ASP A 77 32.15 -12.96 -8.55
N ALA A 78 31.50 -12.36 -9.54
CA ALA A 78 30.82 -11.10 -9.29
C ALA A 78 29.60 -11.32 -8.40
N VAL A 79 29.73 -10.84 -7.17
CA VAL A 79 28.67 -10.84 -6.17
C VAL A 79 28.21 -9.42 -5.93
N LEU A 80 26.94 -9.15 -6.24
CA LEU A 80 26.27 -7.90 -5.89
C LEU A 80 25.50 -8.12 -4.59
N MET A 81 25.82 -7.35 -3.55
CA MET A 81 25.07 -7.38 -2.29
C MET A 81 24.04 -6.24 -2.26
N LEU A 82 22.78 -6.58 -1.98
CA LEU A 82 21.69 -5.62 -1.78
C LEU A 82 21.17 -5.72 -0.36
N MET A 83 21.28 -4.61 0.37
CA MET A 83 20.73 -4.44 1.71
C MET A 83 19.34 -3.79 1.63
N ASN A 84 18.51 -4.06 2.65
CA ASN A 84 17.17 -3.48 2.83
C ASN A 84 16.24 -3.76 1.64
N VAL A 85 16.33 -4.96 1.08
CA VAL A 85 15.47 -5.44 0.00
C VAL A 85 14.82 -6.74 0.46
N ASN A 86 13.51 -6.87 0.29
CA ASN A 86 12.82 -8.11 0.59
C ASN A 86 13.11 -9.16 -0.51
N ALA A 87 13.58 -10.34 -0.14
CA ALA A 87 14.02 -11.35 -1.09
C ALA A 87 12.87 -11.89 -1.97
N ALA A 88 11.67 -12.06 -1.40
CA ALA A 88 10.51 -12.52 -2.15
C ALA A 88 10.09 -11.50 -3.23
N ALA A 89 10.03 -10.22 -2.86
CA ALA A 89 9.80 -9.14 -3.81
C ALA A 89 10.91 -9.05 -4.89
N PHE A 90 12.16 -9.29 -4.52
CA PHE A 90 13.27 -9.31 -5.48
C PHE A 90 13.13 -10.45 -6.49
N GLY A 91 12.67 -11.63 -6.06
CA GLY A 91 12.37 -12.74 -6.97
C GLY A 91 11.35 -12.36 -8.04
N LEU A 92 10.24 -11.73 -7.64
CA LEU A 92 9.19 -11.24 -8.56
C LEU A 92 9.71 -10.14 -9.50
N PHE A 93 10.49 -9.19 -8.95
CA PHE A 93 11.15 -8.16 -9.73
C PHE A 93 12.08 -8.74 -10.80
N LEU A 94 12.87 -9.76 -10.42
CA LEU A 94 13.79 -10.41 -11.33
C LEU A 94 13.03 -11.16 -12.41
N GLU A 95 12.01 -11.95 -12.06
CA GLU A 95 11.15 -12.64 -13.03
C GLU A 95 10.54 -11.67 -14.07
N TYR A 96 10.05 -10.51 -13.63
CA TYR A 96 9.51 -9.49 -14.53
C TYR A 96 10.57 -8.93 -15.48
N ILE A 97 11.80 -8.71 -15.01
CA ILE A 97 12.89 -8.23 -15.87
C ILE A 97 13.18 -9.21 -17.02
N TYR A 98 13.04 -10.52 -16.80
CA TYR A 98 13.24 -11.52 -17.86
C TYR A 98 12.01 -11.67 -18.76
N CYS A 99 10.82 -11.71 -18.16
CA CYS A 99 9.64 -12.25 -18.83
C CYS A 99 8.54 -11.22 -19.08
N LYS A 100 8.67 -10.01 -18.53
CA LYS A 100 7.68 -8.92 -18.61
C LYS A 100 6.29 -9.30 -18.11
N THR A 101 6.18 -10.39 -17.37
CA THR A 101 4.97 -10.89 -16.74
C THR A 101 5.14 -10.84 -15.22
N LEU A 102 4.07 -10.46 -14.53
CA LEU A 102 4.06 -10.44 -13.07
C LEU A 102 2.64 -10.73 -12.60
N GLN A 103 2.50 -11.67 -11.68
CA GLN A 103 1.25 -11.95 -10.99
C GLN A 103 1.44 -11.69 -9.50
N PHE A 104 0.97 -10.53 -9.05
CA PHE A 104 0.95 -10.21 -7.63
C PHE A 104 -0.16 -11.00 -6.93
N LYS A 105 0.16 -11.58 -5.78
CA LYS A 105 -0.79 -12.28 -4.90
C LYS A 105 -1.36 -11.35 -3.82
N SER A 106 -0.69 -10.23 -3.56
CA SER A 106 -1.12 -9.27 -2.54
C SER A 106 -0.58 -7.87 -2.83
N ILE A 107 -1.19 -6.86 -2.20
CA ILE A 107 -0.67 -5.49 -2.25
C ILE A 107 0.73 -5.38 -1.62
N LYS A 108 1.09 -6.27 -0.68
CA LYS A 108 2.41 -6.28 -0.02
C LYS A 108 3.51 -6.65 -1.00
N GLU A 109 3.25 -7.64 -1.86
CA GLU A 109 4.15 -7.99 -2.96
C GLU A 109 4.28 -6.82 -3.95
N ALA A 110 3.17 -6.20 -4.34
CA ALA A 110 3.18 -5.07 -5.28
C ALA A 110 3.95 -3.86 -4.72
N ILE A 111 3.77 -3.51 -3.45
CA ILE A 111 4.55 -2.48 -2.75
C ILE A 111 6.03 -2.88 -2.72
N GLY A 112 6.34 -4.11 -2.34
CA GLY A 112 7.72 -4.60 -2.28
C GLY A 112 8.44 -4.48 -3.62
N VAL A 113 7.80 -4.92 -4.71
CA VAL A 113 8.34 -4.81 -6.07
C VAL A 113 8.44 -3.35 -6.50
N TYR A 114 7.46 -2.50 -6.19
CA TYR A 114 7.54 -1.07 -6.49
C TYR A 114 8.78 -0.43 -5.86
N LYS A 115 9.07 -0.72 -4.58
CA LYS A 115 10.26 -0.17 -3.89
C LYS A 115 11.55 -0.54 -4.61
N ILE A 116 11.63 -1.76 -5.15
CA ILE A 116 12.79 -2.24 -5.90
C ILE A 116 12.84 -1.57 -7.29
N ALA A 117 11.70 -1.46 -7.97
CA ALA A 117 11.57 -0.77 -9.24
C ALA A 117 11.96 0.72 -9.14
N ASP A 118 11.59 1.39 -8.04
CA ASP A 118 11.99 2.75 -7.73
C ASP A 118 13.50 2.87 -7.50
N LYS A 119 14.06 1.98 -6.67
CA LYS A 119 15.51 1.92 -6.39
C LYS A 119 16.37 1.73 -7.65
N PHE A 120 15.88 0.96 -8.62
CA PHE A 120 16.57 0.69 -9.88
C PHE A 120 16.01 1.47 -11.07
N ASN A 121 15.18 2.49 -10.83
CA ASN A 121 14.60 3.37 -11.84
C ASN A 121 13.93 2.67 -13.03
N ILE A 122 13.09 1.66 -12.77
CA ILE A 122 12.32 0.95 -13.79
C ILE A 122 10.89 1.47 -13.83
N THR A 123 10.68 2.56 -14.58
CA THR A 123 9.41 3.31 -14.62
C THR A 123 8.22 2.45 -15.07
N GLU A 124 8.41 1.58 -16.06
CA GLU A 124 7.35 0.68 -16.55
C GLU A 124 6.80 -0.20 -15.42
N LEU A 125 7.69 -0.83 -14.64
CA LEU A 125 7.32 -1.69 -13.53
C LEU A 125 6.67 -0.91 -12.38
N LYS A 126 7.15 0.31 -12.09
CA LYS A 126 6.50 1.20 -11.12
C LYS A 126 5.04 1.43 -11.50
N ASN A 127 4.75 1.72 -12.76
CA ASN A 127 3.39 1.94 -13.25
C ASN A 127 2.54 0.68 -13.14
N THR A 128 3.09 -0.49 -13.50
CA THR A 128 2.42 -1.78 -13.32
C THR A 128 2.03 -2.03 -11.86
N CYS A 129 2.94 -1.77 -10.92
CA CYS A 129 2.65 -1.88 -9.49
C CYS A 129 1.55 -0.91 -9.04
N VAL A 130 1.59 0.36 -9.46
CA VAL A 130 0.57 1.36 -9.07
C VAL A 130 -0.81 1.00 -9.62
N ASN A 131 -0.88 0.53 -10.86
CA ASN A 131 -2.14 0.08 -11.45
C ASN A 131 -2.73 -1.11 -10.70
N TYR A 132 -1.89 -2.09 -10.36
CA TYR A 132 -2.34 -3.22 -9.53
C TYR A 132 -2.83 -2.75 -8.16
N LEU A 133 -2.07 -1.87 -7.50
CA LEU A 133 -2.46 -1.35 -6.19
C LEU A 133 -3.81 -0.65 -6.25
N ASP A 134 -4.02 0.19 -7.26
CA ASP A 134 -5.30 0.88 -7.50
C ASP A 134 -6.49 -0.07 -7.64
N GLU A 135 -6.31 -1.18 -8.36
CA GLU A 135 -7.36 -2.14 -8.63
C GLU A 135 -7.65 -3.08 -7.46
N HIS A 136 -6.68 -3.30 -6.57
CA HIS A 136 -6.72 -4.40 -5.61
C HIS A 136 -6.60 -4.01 -4.13
N PHE A 137 -6.30 -2.75 -3.78
CA PHE A 137 -6.37 -2.34 -2.38
C PHE A 137 -7.81 -2.42 -1.85
N SER A 138 -7.96 -2.74 -0.57
CA SER A 138 -9.23 -2.97 0.09
C SER A 138 -9.27 -2.25 1.44
N ILE A 139 -10.43 -2.26 2.10
CA ILE A 139 -10.62 -1.69 3.44
C ILE A 139 -9.56 -2.25 4.41
N GLU A 140 -9.33 -3.55 4.38
CA GLU A 140 -8.40 -4.30 5.27
C GLU A 140 -6.94 -3.86 5.15
N ASN A 141 -6.56 -3.23 4.04
CA ASN A 141 -5.17 -2.88 3.74
C ASN A 141 -4.98 -1.42 3.30
N VAL A 142 -6.05 -0.61 3.37
CA VAL A 142 -6.05 0.78 2.91
C VAL A 142 -5.06 1.63 3.69
N MET A 143 -4.85 1.34 4.97
CA MET A 143 -3.94 2.09 5.83
C MET A 143 -2.47 1.86 5.45
N GLU A 144 -2.11 0.62 5.11
CA GLU A 144 -0.77 0.32 4.56
C GLU A 144 -0.59 0.96 3.17
N CYS A 145 -1.65 0.91 2.34
CA CYS A 145 -1.62 1.46 0.99
C CYS A 145 -1.49 2.99 0.98
N VAL A 146 -2.21 3.71 1.86
CA VAL A 146 -2.12 5.17 1.96
C VAL A 146 -0.77 5.63 2.51
N GLU A 147 -0.20 4.91 3.49
CA GLU A 147 1.15 5.18 4.01
C GLU A 147 2.19 5.04 2.89
N PHE A 148 2.08 3.98 2.10
CA PHE A 148 2.93 3.78 0.94
C PHE A 148 2.73 4.87 -0.12
N ALA A 149 1.49 5.19 -0.47
CA ALA A 149 1.19 6.20 -1.48
C ALA A 149 1.72 7.59 -1.09
N ASP A 150 1.62 7.95 0.20
CA ASP A 150 2.17 9.20 0.72
C ASP A 150 3.70 9.21 0.69
N ALA A 151 4.35 8.13 1.15
CA ALA A 151 5.81 8.01 1.16
C ALA A 151 6.44 8.14 -0.23
N TYR A 152 5.76 7.68 -1.28
CA TYR A 152 6.22 7.74 -2.66
C TYR A 152 5.53 8.83 -3.51
N ARG A 153 4.77 9.74 -2.88
CA ARG A 153 4.09 10.88 -3.54
C ARG A 153 3.18 10.47 -4.69
N LEU A 154 2.44 9.38 -4.51
CA LEU A 154 1.49 8.83 -5.46
C LEU A 154 0.10 9.43 -5.23
N GLU A 155 -0.07 10.70 -5.56
CA GLU A 155 -1.26 11.49 -5.21
C GLU A 155 -2.58 10.86 -5.69
N GLY A 156 -2.61 10.29 -6.90
CA GLY A 156 -3.80 9.63 -7.42
C GLY A 156 -4.22 8.40 -6.61
N LEU A 157 -3.25 7.59 -6.16
CA LEU A 157 -3.51 6.43 -5.31
C LEU A 157 -3.90 6.88 -3.90
N LYS A 158 -3.17 7.83 -3.33
CA LYS A 158 -3.43 8.42 -2.02
C LYS A 158 -4.86 8.97 -1.93
N GLN A 159 -5.30 9.72 -2.93
CA GLN A 159 -6.64 10.30 -2.98
C GLN A 159 -7.73 9.22 -2.91
N ARG A 160 -7.58 8.11 -3.65
CA ARG A 160 -8.55 7.00 -3.60
C ARG A 160 -8.53 6.26 -2.27
N CYS A 161 -7.35 6.07 -1.67
CA CYS A 161 -7.26 5.49 -0.33
C CYS A 161 -7.98 6.39 0.69
N VAL A 162 -7.74 7.71 0.63
CA VAL A 162 -8.41 8.69 1.49
C VAL A 162 -9.93 8.63 1.32
N GLU A 163 -10.45 8.57 0.09
CA GLU A 163 -11.90 8.41 -0.14
C GLU A 163 -12.47 7.15 0.52
N ILE A 164 -11.76 6.01 0.44
CA ILE A 164 -12.18 4.78 1.11
C ILE A 164 -12.14 4.94 2.63
N ILE A 165 -11.11 5.58 3.18
CA ILE A 165 -10.96 5.85 4.60
C ILE A 165 -12.12 6.71 5.11
N GLN A 166 -12.45 7.78 4.39
CA GLN A 166 -13.53 8.68 4.75
C GLN A 166 -14.90 7.97 4.73
N HIS A 167 -15.16 7.13 3.73
CA HIS A 167 -16.46 6.44 3.60
C HIS A 167 -16.61 5.21 4.49
N ASN A 168 -15.52 4.59 4.95
CA ASN A 168 -15.56 3.31 5.70
C ASN A 168 -14.88 3.40 7.07
N THR A 169 -14.74 4.60 7.63
CA THR A 169 -13.97 4.86 8.86
C THR A 169 -14.37 3.94 10.01
N GLY A 170 -15.66 3.74 10.23
CA GLY A 170 -16.17 2.88 11.31
C GLY A 170 -15.80 1.41 11.11
N THR A 171 -15.82 0.92 9.88
CA THR A 171 -15.39 -0.45 9.57
C THR A 171 -13.88 -0.59 9.77
N ILE A 172 -13.10 0.36 9.25
CA ILE A 172 -11.63 0.35 9.33
C ILE A 172 -11.18 0.37 10.79
N LEU A 173 -11.75 1.24 11.64
CA LEU A 173 -11.39 1.31 13.06
C LEU A 173 -11.88 0.11 13.88
N ASN A 174 -12.85 -0.66 13.41
CA ASN A 174 -13.33 -1.88 14.06
C ASN A 174 -12.57 -3.14 13.64
N GLU A 175 -11.57 -3.02 12.76
CA GLU A 175 -10.75 -4.15 12.35
C GLU A 175 -10.06 -4.79 13.56
N SER A 176 -9.89 -6.11 13.50
CA SER A 176 -9.31 -6.90 14.58
C SER A 176 -7.88 -6.47 14.94
N ASN A 177 -7.13 -5.91 13.98
CA ASN A 177 -5.77 -5.43 14.15
C ASN A 177 -5.68 -3.96 14.62
N SER A 178 -6.82 -3.25 14.77
CA SER A 178 -6.86 -1.81 15.10
C SER A 178 -6.05 -1.46 16.35
N HIS A 179 -6.01 -2.36 17.34
CA HIS A 179 -5.22 -2.21 18.56
C HIS A 179 -3.69 -2.15 18.34
N THR A 180 -3.19 -2.61 17.18
CA THR A 180 -1.76 -2.59 16.82
C THR A 180 -1.35 -1.40 15.95
N TRP A 181 -2.29 -0.55 15.58
CA TRP A 181 -2.01 0.54 14.64
C TRP A 181 -1.01 1.55 15.19
N LYS A 182 -0.32 2.21 14.27
CA LYS A 182 0.60 3.31 14.59
C LYS A 182 -0.20 4.59 14.88
N ILE A 183 0.36 5.49 15.69
CA ILE A 183 -0.29 6.78 16.02
C ILE A 183 -0.53 7.59 14.75
N GLU A 184 0.40 7.51 13.79
CA GLU A 184 0.35 8.22 12.50
C GLU A 184 -0.89 7.85 11.68
N TRP A 185 -1.35 6.60 11.77
CA TRP A 185 -2.57 6.15 11.08
C TRP A 185 -3.83 6.78 11.69
N LEU A 186 -3.89 6.87 13.03
CA LEU A 186 -4.99 7.53 13.71
C LEU A 186 -4.98 9.05 13.48
N MET A 187 -3.80 9.66 13.44
CA MET A 187 -3.65 11.06 13.05
C MET A 187 -4.17 11.29 11.64
N LEU A 188 -3.82 10.43 10.68
CA LEU A 188 -4.31 10.51 9.30
C LEU A 188 -5.84 10.48 9.25
N VAL A 189 -6.49 9.59 10.01
CA VAL A 189 -7.95 9.51 10.09
C VAL A 189 -8.54 10.80 10.70
N LEU A 190 -7.99 11.29 11.80
CA LEU A 190 -8.45 12.51 12.46
C LEU A 190 -8.21 13.78 11.62
N ASP A 191 -7.21 13.78 10.74
CA ASP A 191 -6.96 14.91 9.85
C ASP A 191 -7.93 14.99 8.67
N GLN A 192 -8.84 14.01 8.52
CA GLN A 192 -9.82 14.04 7.45
C GLN A 192 -10.93 15.07 7.71
N PRO A 193 -11.33 15.85 6.69
CA PRO A 193 -12.39 16.86 6.80
C PRO A 193 -13.79 16.24 6.88
N ALA A 194 -13.94 14.98 6.47
CA ALA A 194 -15.21 14.26 6.48
C ALA A 194 -14.97 12.78 6.79
N LEU A 195 -15.82 12.17 7.62
CA LEU A 195 -15.75 10.75 7.99
C LEU A 195 -17.16 10.16 8.01
N SER A 196 -17.28 8.84 7.89
CA SER A 196 -18.58 8.14 7.91
C SER A 196 -19.10 7.84 9.31
N ILE A 197 -18.33 8.16 10.36
CA ILE A 197 -18.73 7.95 11.75
C ILE A 197 -18.88 9.28 12.51
N PRO A 198 -19.87 9.38 13.42
CA PRO A 198 -20.01 10.54 14.31
C PRO A 198 -18.80 10.71 15.23
N GLU A 199 -18.48 11.96 15.57
CA GLU A 199 -17.36 12.30 16.45
C GLU A 199 -17.43 11.61 17.83
N PRO A 200 -18.60 11.50 18.50
CA PRO A 200 -18.68 10.78 19.77
C PRO A 200 -18.24 9.32 19.67
N GLU A 201 -18.59 8.64 18.58
CA GLU A 201 -18.21 7.25 18.37
C GLU A 201 -16.73 7.12 17.98
N LEU A 202 -16.22 8.00 17.11
CA LEU A 202 -14.80 8.08 16.79
C LEU A 202 -13.95 8.27 18.05
N PHE A 203 -14.35 9.18 18.94
CA PHE A 203 -13.70 9.42 20.21
C PHE A 203 -13.72 8.19 21.10
N ARG A 204 -14.86 7.49 21.19
CA ARG A 204 -14.97 6.23 21.95
C ARG A 204 -13.98 5.19 21.43
N MET A 205 -13.92 4.97 20.12
CA MET A 205 -13.04 3.97 19.51
C MET A 205 -11.56 4.28 19.74
N ILE A 206 -11.14 5.53 19.52
CA ILE A 206 -9.75 5.95 19.74
C ILE A 206 -9.39 5.97 21.23
N THR A 207 -10.34 6.25 22.13
CA THR A 207 -10.11 6.15 23.58
C THR A 207 -9.88 4.71 24.02
N VAL A 208 -10.61 3.74 23.43
CA VAL A 208 -10.35 2.31 23.66
C VAL A 208 -8.95 1.96 23.17
N TRP A 209 -8.55 2.43 21.99
CA TRP A 209 -7.19 2.25 21.49
C TRP A 209 -6.14 2.87 22.43
N LEU A 210 -6.32 4.12 22.88
CA LEU A 210 -5.41 4.81 23.80
C LEU A 210 -5.24 4.10 25.15
N ASN A 211 -6.27 3.42 25.62
CA ASN A 211 -6.20 2.65 26.86
C ASN A 211 -5.50 1.31 26.70
N ASN A 212 -5.49 0.75 25.48
CA ASN A 212 -4.90 -0.54 25.17
C ASN A 212 -3.53 -0.43 24.46
N CYS A 213 -3.15 0.77 23.97
CA CYS A 213 -1.90 0.96 23.24
C CYS A 213 -0.70 0.80 24.19
N ASN A 214 0.15 -0.19 23.93
CA ASN A 214 1.41 -0.49 24.61
C ASN A 214 1.49 -0.02 26.07
N ALA A 215 0.85 -0.78 26.96
CA ALA A 215 0.78 -0.58 28.40
C ALA A 215 2.14 -0.61 29.14
N GLU A 216 3.27 -0.67 28.43
CA GLU A 216 4.61 -0.75 29.01
C GLU A 216 5.30 0.62 29.15
N ASN A 217 4.78 1.69 28.54
CA ASN A 217 5.40 3.01 28.61
C ASN A 217 4.39 4.17 28.74
N GLU A 218 4.23 4.68 29.96
CA GLU A 218 3.38 5.84 30.29
C GLU A 218 3.71 7.09 29.46
N CYS A 219 4.99 7.26 29.07
CA CYS A 219 5.43 8.36 28.21
C CYS A 219 4.87 8.24 26.79
N ALA A 220 4.78 7.02 26.25
CA ALA A 220 4.21 6.78 24.93
C ALA A 220 2.70 7.09 24.90
N LYS A 221 1.97 6.71 25.96
CA LYS A 221 0.54 7.02 26.11
C LYS A 221 0.30 8.53 26.20
N SER A 222 1.08 9.23 27.03
CA SER A 222 1.00 10.69 27.16
C SER A 222 1.28 11.40 25.84
N LYS A 223 2.28 10.93 25.07
CA LYS A 223 2.60 11.44 23.74
C LYS A 223 1.46 11.21 22.74
N ALA A 224 0.89 10.00 22.72
CA ALA A 224 -0.25 9.68 21.86
C ALA A 224 -1.46 10.58 22.17
N GLN A 225 -1.78 10.76 23.45
CA GLN A 225 -2.86 11.67 23.88
C GLN A 225 -2.62 13.11 23.41
N ALA A 226 -1.41 13.63 23.60
CA ALA A 226 -1.05 14.98 23.18
C ALA A 226 -1.15 15.18 21.65
N CYS A 227 -0.85 14.15 20.85
CA CYS A 227 -0.95 14.21 19.39
C CYS A 227 -2.40 14.06 18.88
N LEU A 228 -3.21 13.22 19.53
CA LEU A 228 -4.54 12.85 19.03
C LEU A 228 -5.65 13.76 19.58
N LEU A 229 -5.61 14.13 20.85
CA LEU A 229 -6.69 14.91 21.49
C LEU A 229 -7.00 16.24 20.79
N PRO A 230 -6.01 17.05 20.39
CA PRO A 230 -6.30 18.34 19.77
C PRO A 230 -6.95 18.24 18.38
N LYS A 231 -6.87 17.06 17.74
CA LYS A 231 -7.44 16.78 16.41
C LYS A 231 -8.90 16.34 16.44
N PHE A 232 -9.47 16.09 17.61
CA PHE A 232 -10.91 15.86 17.72
C PHE A 232 -11.68 17.15 17.50
N CYS A 233 -12.76 17.06 16.74
CA CYS A 233 -13.67 18.16 16.50
C CYS A 233 -14.74 18.17 17.60
N PHE A 234 -14.38 18.60 18.82
CA PHE A 234 -15.29 18.53 19.97
C PHE A 234 -16.59 19.32 19.79
N MET A 235 -16.61 20.31 18.88
CA MET A 235 -17.82 21.03 18.47
C MET A 235 -18.88 20.13 17.80
N ASN A 236 -18.52 18.93 17.36
CA ASN A 236 -19.46 17.92 16.85
C ASN A 236 -20.22 17.15 17.95
N PHE A 237 -19.94 17.39 19.23
CA PHE A 237 -20.64 16.73 20.34
C PHE A 237 -21.84 17.56 20.80
N LYS A 238 -22.89 16.89 21.27
CA LYS A 238 -23.88 17.51 22.17
C LYS A 238 -23.30 17.62 23.58
N GLY A 239 -23.81 18.58 24.37
CA GLY A 239 -23.34 18.77 25.76
C GLY A 239 -23.39 17.49 26.61
N GLU A 240 -24.48 16.74 26.53
CA GLU A 240 -24.65 15.46 27.25
C GLU A 240 -23.62 14.40 26.80
N GLU A 241 -23.41 14.27 25.50
CA GLU A 241 -22.45 13.33 24.91
C GLU A 241 -21.01 13.70 25.30
N PHE A 242 -20.69 14.99 25.31
CA PHE A 242 -19.38 15.51 25.70
C PHE A 242 -19.07 15.21 27.18
N VAL A 243 -20.07 15.39 28.06
CA VAL A 243 -19.93 15.08 29.49
C VAL A 243 -19.80 13.57 29.71
N ALA A 244 -20.63 12.76 29.03
CA ALA A 244 -20.62 11.31 29.18
C ALA A 244 -19.37 10.62 28.60
N GLY A 245 -18.74 11.22 27.59
CA GLY A 245 -17.53 10.72 26.93
C GLY A 245 -16.27 11.49 27.35
N PRO A 246 -15.85 12.52 26.61
CA PRO A 246 -14.62 13.29 26.85
C PRO A 246 -14.38 13.69 28.31
N VAL A 247 -15.35 14.31 29.00
CA VAL A 247 -15.16 14.73 30.39
C VAL A 247 -14.94 13.52 31.32
N LYS A 248 -15.79 12.49 31.19
CA LYS A 248 -15.70 11.27 32.01
C LYS A 248 -14.42 10.47 31.77
N SER A 249 -13.86 10.53 30.56
CA SER A 249 -12.63 9.82 30.20
C SER A 249 -11.39 10.27 30.99
N GLY A 250 -11.41 11.49 31.54
CA GLY A 250 -10.25 12.09 32.22
C GLY A 250 -9.09 12.47 31.30
N LEU A 251 -9.25 12.37 29.97
CA LEU A 251 -8.23 12.74 28.99
C LEU A 251 -8.04 14.26 28.85
N LEU A 252 -9.08 15.03 29.16
CA LEU A 252 -9.05 16.49 29.18
C LEU A 252 -8.88 17.01 30.61
N THR A 253 -8.12 18.08 30.78
CA THR A 253 -8.07 18.79 32.07
C THR A 253 -9.43 19.40 32.40
N LYS A 254 -9.67 19.72 33.68
CA LYS A 254 -10.92 20.37 34.12
C LYS A 254 -11.17 21.70 33.40
N ASN A 255 -10.12 22.49 33.17
CA ASN A 255 -10.21 23.77 32.48
C ASN A 255 -10.53 23.60 30.99
N GLN A 256 -9.87 22.64 30.32
CA GLN A 256 -10.18 22.30 28.93
C GLN A 256 -11.63 21.82 28.78
N SER A 257 -12.07 20.94 29.69
CA SER A 257 -13.42 20.40 29.69
C SER A 257 -14.47 21.51 29.86
N LEU A 258 -14.26 22.43 30.81
CA LEU A 258 -15.16 23.56 31.05
C LEU A 258 -15.20 24.51 29.85
N ALA A 259 -14.04 24.88 29.31
CA ALA A 259 -13.97 25.77 28.16
C ALA A 259 -14.68 25.17 26.93
N ILE A 260 -14.37 23.94 26.56
CA ILE A 260 -14.97 23.27 25.40
C ILE A 260 -16.48 23.08 25.60
N LEU A 261 -16.93 22.63 26.77
CA LEU A 261 -18.36 22.48 27.06
C LEU A 261 -19.09 23.83 27.02
N GLY A 262 -18.47 24.90 27.50
CA GLY A 262 -18.99 26.26 27.39
C GLY A 262 -19.24 26.66 25.93
N HIS A 263 -18.28 26.39 25.04
CA HIS A 263 -18.44 26.64 23.60
C HIS A 263 -19.50 25.73 22.95
N ILE A 264 -19.62 24.46 23.37
CA ILE A 264 -20.65 23.55 22.84
C ILE A 264 -22.07 24.02 23.22
N VAL A 265 -22.28 24.53 24.44
CA VAL A 265 -23.61 24.88 24.95
C VAL A 265 -24.00 26.32 24.63
N ALA A 266 -23.06 27.26 24.74
CA ALA A 266 -23.31 28.69 24.57
C ALA A 266 -22.96 29.22 23.17
N ASP A 267 -22.29 28.41 22.33
CA ASP A 267 -21.85 28.75 20.97
C ASP A 267 -21.14 30.11 20.94
N GLU A 268 -21.62 31.07 20.13
CA GLU A 268 -21.04 32.41 19.99
C GLU A 268 -21.07 33.26 21.28
N ASN A 269 -21.88 32.88 22.27
CA ASN A 269 -22.00 33.62 23.54
C ASN A 269 -20.99 33.16 24.61
N CYS A 270 -20.09 32.23 24.30
CA CYS A 270 -19.09 31.77 25.24
C CYS A 270 -17.90 32.75 25.33
N HIS A 271 -17.70 33.35 26.51
CA HIS A 271 -16.58 34.25 26.79
C HIS A 271 -15.29 33.55 27.25
N LEU A 272 -15.29 32.22 27.38
CA LEU A 272 -14.09 31.47 27.78
C LEU A 272 -13.13 31.34 26.60
N ASP A 273 -11.83 31.47 26.85
CA ASP A 273 -10.83 31.17 25.83
C ASP A 273 -10.87 29.68 25.46
N TYR A 274 -10.81 29.39 24.16
CA TYR A 274 -10.77 28.01 23.70
C TYR A 274 -9.37 27.43 23.91
N PRO A 275 -9.24 26.17 24.35
CA PRO A 275 -7.94 25.61 24.67
C PRO A 275 -6.95 25.68 23.50
N GLU A 276 -5.72 26.10 23.81
CA GLU A 276 -4.65 26.23 22.81
C GLU A 276 -4.36 24.88 22.13
N GLY A 277 -4.22 24.91 20.81
CA GLY A 277 -3.96 23.73 19.97
C GLY A 277 -5.20 22.90 19.62
N PHE A 278 -6.34 23.10 20.30
CA PHE A 278 -7.58 22.38 19.99
C PHE A 278 -8.31 23.02 18.81
N SER A 279 -8.87 22.17 17.94
CA SER A 279 -9.67 22.63 16.81
C SER A 279 -11.07 23.08 17.24
N LYS A 280 -11.54 24.22 16.70
CA LYS A 280 -12.95 24.63 16.69
C LYS A 280 -13.71 24.17 15.44
N ASN A 281 -13.03 23.50 14.51
CA ASN A 281 -13.66 23.07 13.27
C ASN A 281 -14.71 22.00 13.53
N VAL A 282 -15.69 21.95 12.64
CA VAL A 282 -16.69 20.88 12.61
C VAL A 282 -16.32 19.91 11.49
N ARG A 283 -16.30 18.61 11.81
CA ARG A 283 -16.05 17.57 10.82
C ARG A 283 -17.36 17.18 10.13
N ASN A 284 -17.34 17.03 8.81
CA ASN A 284 -18.53 16.62 8.07
C ASN A 284 -18.83 15.13 8.27
N LEU A 285 -20.06 14.81 8.64
CA LEU A 285 -20.53 13.43 8.70
C LEU A 285 -21.00 12.99 7.31
N LEU A 286 -20.31 12.04 6.70
CA LEU A 286 -20.70 11.46 5.43
C LEU A 286 -21.92 10.57 5.63
N LYS A 287 -22.99 10.84 4.86
CA LYS A 287 -24.15 9.96 4.80
C LYS A 287 -23.72 8.63 4.17
N GLU A 288 -24.25 7.51 4.67
CA GLU A 288 -24.06 6.21 4.04
C GLU A 288 -24.41 6.33 2.56
N VAL A 289 -23.41 6.08 1.71
CA VAL A 289 -23.65 5.96 0.28
C VAL A 289 -24.41 4.65 0.13
N GLY A 290 -25.73 4.74 -0.07
CA GLY A 290 -26.57 3.60 -0.37
C GLY A 290 -25.88 2.73 -1.43
N ASP A 291 -25.52 1.53 -1.00
CA ASP A 291 -25.11 0.35 -1.75
C ASP A 291 -24.66 0.65 -3.21
N ARG A 292 -23.35 0.68 -3.47
CA ARG A 292 -22.74 0.75 -4.82
C ARG A 292 -23.01 -0.52 -5.67
N LYS A 293 -24.22 -1.09 -5.62
CA LYS A 293 -24.73 -2.10 -6.58
C LYS A 293 -25.02 -1.52 -7.97
N SER A 294 -24.85 -0.21 -8.18
CA SER A 294 -25.03 0.44 -9.49
C SER A 294 -23.77 0.40 -10.38
N ARG A 295 -22.57 0.22 -9.81
CA ARG A 295 -21.31 0.16 -10.58
C ARG A 295 -20.96 -1.24 -11.11
N SER A 296 -21.44 -2.30 -10.46
CA SER A 296 -21.31 -3.69 -10.97
C SER A 296 -22.28 -3.96 -12.12
N LYS A 297 -23.55 -3.54 -12.00
CA LYS A 297 -24.55 -3.71 -13.07
C LYS A 297 -24.22 -2.97 -14.36
N SER A 298 -23.48 -1.86 -14.30
CA SER A 298 -23.08 -1.10 -15.49
C SER A 298 -21.82 -1.67 -16.16
N LYS A 299 -20.97 -2.43 -15.45
CA LYS A 299 -19.89 -3.24 -16.05
C LYS A 299 -20.43 -4.54 -16.66
N GLU A 300 -21.28 -5.29 -15.96
CA GLU A 300 -21.90 -6.52 -16.50
C GLU A 300 -22.78 -6.25 -17.73
N LYS A 301 -23.53 -5.14 -17.74
CA LYS A 301 -24.35 -4.77 -18.91
C LYS A 301 -23.52 -4.31 -20.11
N LYS A 302 -22.32 -3.77 -19.90
CA LYS A 302 -21.39 -3.43 -20.99
C LYS A 302 -20.69 -4.68 -21.56
N GLU A 303 -20.38 -5.66 -20.72
CA GLU A 303 -19.79 -6.92 -21.16
C GLU A 303 -20.79 -7.84 -21.89
N SER A 304 -22.08 -7.85 -21.48
CA SER A 304 -23.11 -8.62 -22.19
C SER A 304 -23.39 -8.07 -23.60
N ILE A 305 -23.49 -6.74 -23.74
CA ILE A 305 -23.72 -6.09 -25.05
C ILE A 305 -22.52 -6.28 -25.98
N HIS A 306 -21.29 -6.39 -25.46
CA HIS A 306 -20.12 -6.65 -26.28
C HIS A 306 -20.04 -8.11 -26.76
N ARG A 307 -20.47 -9.07 -25.94
CA ARG A 307 -20.55 -10.48 -26.31
C ARG A 307 -21.61 -10.74 -27.39
N GLU A 308 -22.83 -10.23 -27.24
CA GLU A 308 -23.89 -10.39 -28.25
C GLU A 308 -23.47 -9.83 -29.63
N LYS A 309 -22.84 -8.65 -29.66
CA LYS A 309 -22.34 -8.06 -30.91
C LYS A 309 -21.18 -8.83 -31.54
N SER A 310 -20.42 -9.60 -30.75
CA SER A 310 -19.34 -10.44 -31.27
C SER A 310 -19.86 -11.75 -31.86
N GLU A 311 -20.97 -12.27 -31.35
CA GLU A 311 -21.62 -13.50 -31.81
C GLU A 311 -22.45 -13.26 -33.07
N GLU A 312 -23.14 -12.11 -33.19
CA GLU A 312 -23.82 -11.69 -34.43
C GLU A 312 -22.85 -11.49 -35.59
N ARG A 313 -21.64 -10.94 -35.34
CA ARG A 313 -20.63 -10.77 -36.41
C ARG A 313 -20.09 -12.11 -36.93
N LYS A 314 -19.93 -13.10 -36.06
CA LYS A 314 -19.45 -14.44 -36.45
C LYS A 314 -20.51 -15.25 -37.19
N SER A 315 -21.79 -14.96 -37.00
CA SER A 315 -22.88 -15.67 -37.68
C SER A 315 -23.18 -15.11 -39.08
N VAL A 316 -22.89 -13.82 -39.32
CA VAL A 316 -23.00 -13.20 -40.66
C VAL A 316 -21.82 -13.59 -41.58
N GLU A 317 -20.65 -13.92 -41.05
CA GLU A 317 -19.49 -14.39 -41.84
C GLU A 317 -19.53 -15.89 -42.19
N ALA A 318 -20.49 -16.64 -41.65
CA ALA A 318 -20.62 -18.10 -41.84
C ALA A 318 -21.76 -18.52 -42.80
N THR A 319 -22.44 -17.56 -43.43
CA THR A 319 -23.47 -17.74 -44.47
C THR A 319 -23.08 -17.06 -45.76
#